data_AF-A0A352IRX1-F1
#
_entry.id   AF-A0A352IRX1-F1
#
_cell.length_a   1.000
_cell.length_b   1.000
_cell.length_c   1.000
_cell.angle_alpha   90.00
_cell.angle_beta   90.00
_cell.angle_gamma   90.00
#
_symmetry.space_group_name_H-M   'P 1'
#
loop_
_entity.id
_entity.type
_entity.pdbx_description
1 polymer ?
#
loop_
_entity_poly.entity_id
_entity_poly.type
_entity_poly.pdbx_seq_one_letter_code
_entity_poly.pdbx_strand_id
1 'polypeptide(L)'
;IVPAGGEINLTIDFDVRKSIVNPQNDPDVYRLKPVIRLVDNSEVGTIAGTVATEVISNLCSDASVSSPETYNGSVYIHEGFDVEPDDIGSDQEPLVAVPVNYDGDQFAFTAAFIPEGNYTVSYTCDNDEIETAEGEPSDDELSFITGDSQVEVVSGETSTVDFEASAPE
;
A
#
# COMPACT_ATOMS: atom_id res chain seq x y z
N ILE A 1 -27.15 1.15 -8.43
CA ILE A 1 -28.31 1.36 -9.34
C ILE A 1 -28.36 2.82 -9.76
N VAL A 2 -28.17 3.16 -11.03
CA VAL A 2 -28.21 4.57 -11.49
C VAL A 2 -29.64 4.91 -11.91
N PRO A 3 -30.33 5.89 -11.27
CA PRO A 3 -31.65 6.34 -11.68
C PRO A 3 -31.63 6.95 -13.09
N ALA A 4 -32.76 6.92 -13.80
CA ALA A 4 -32.87 7.60 -15.09
C ALA A 4 -32.59 9.11 -14.93
N GLY A 5 -31.51 9.60 -15.53
CA GLY A 5 -31.04 10.98 -15.42
C GLY A 5 -30.02 11.25 -14.31
N GLY A 6 -29.52 10.22 -13.63
CA GLY A 6 -28.40 10.35 -12.70
C GLY A 6 -27.05 10.45 -13.40
N GLU A 7 -26.13 11.24 -12.84
CA GLU A 7 -24.71 11.23 -13.21
C GLU A 7 -23.99 10.22 -12.31
N ILE A 8 -23.15 9.38 -12.92
CA ILE A 8 -22.24 8.48 -12.21
C ILE A 8 -20.81 8.94 -12.51
N ASN A 9 -19.97 9.02 -11.48
CA ASN A 9 -18.59 9.44 -11.61
C ASN A 9 -17.71 8.25 -11.26
N LEU A 10 -17.02 7.71 -12.27
CA LEU A 10 -16.21 6.50 -12.13
C LEU A 10 -14.74 6.84 -12.36
N THR A 11 -13.86 6.21 -11.59
CA THR A 11 -12.40 6.28 -11.79
C THR A 11 -11.85 4.93 -12.17
N ILE A 12 -10.98 4.90 -13.18
CA ILE A 12 -10.13 3.76 -13.49
C ILE A 12 -8.81 4.01 -12.77
N ASP A 13 -8.54 3.21 -11.74
CA ASP A 13 -7.31 3.29 -10.96
C ASP A 13 -6.34 2.19 -11.39
N PHE A 14 -5.09 2.58 -11.61
CA PHE A 14 -4.02 1.73 -12.13
C PHE A 14 -2.99 1.50 -11.03
N ASP A 15 -2.92 0.27 -10.53
CA ASP A 15 -1.99 -0.08 -9.47
C ASP A 15 -0.60 -0.32 -10.07
N VAL A 16 0.25 0.70 -10.01
CA VAL A 16 1.61 0.65 -10.55
C VAL A 16 2.44 -0.45 -9.88
N ARG A 17 2.27 -0.64 -8.56
CA ARG A 17 3.12 -1.54 -7.76
C ARG A 17 2.88 -3.00 -8.14
N LYS A 18 1.62 -3.35 -8.41
CA LYS A 18 1.24 -4.68 -8.91
C LYS A 18 1.47 -4.85 -10.42
N SER A 19 1.52 -3.74 -11.16
CA SER A 19 1.54 -3.79 -12.63
C SER A 19 2.93 -3.91 -13.26
N ILE A 20 3.98 -3.54 -12.54
CA ILE A 20 5.36 -3.62 -13.03
C ILE A 20 6.00 -4.85 -12.40
N VAL A 21 6.29 -5.84 -13.24
CA VAL A 21 6.87 -7.11 -12.81
C VAL A 21 8.28 -7.26 -13.37
N ASN A 22 9.18 -7.81 -12.56
CA ASN A 22 10.51 -8.22 -12.99
C ASN A 22 10.59 -9.74 -12.79
N PRO A 23 10.51 -10.55 -13.87
CA PRO A 23 10.72 -11.98 -13.72
C PRO A 23 12.18 -12.19 -13.30
N GLN A 24 12.39 -12.80 -12.13
CA GLN A 24 13.71 -12.91 -11.47
C GLN A 24 14.80 -13.65 -12.29
N ASN A 25 14.45 -14.19 -13.46
CA ASN A 25 15.39 -14.80 -14.39
C ASN A 25 16.18 -13.78 -15.24
N ASP A 26 15.76 -12.51 -15.29
CA ASP A 26 16.47 -11.43 -15.98
C ASP A 26 16.26 -10.07 -15.26
N PRO A 27 17.22 -9.64 -14.42
CA PRO A 27 17.06 -8.43 -13.60
C PRO A 27 16.98 -7.14 -14.42
N ASP A 28 17.41 -7.15 -15.69
CA ASP A 28 17.38 -5.98 -16.57
C ASP A 28 16.05 -5.83 -17.34
N VAL A 29 15.10 -6.76 -17.16
CA VAL A 29 13.82 -6.77 -17.88
C VAL A 29 12.65 -6.52 -16.96
N TYR A 30 11.96 -5.40 -17.19
CA TYR A 30 10.65 -5.13 -16.59
C TYR A 30 9.54 -5.33 -17.60
N ARG A 31 8.44 -5.94 -17.17
CA ARG A 31 7.22 -6.13 -17.96
C ARG A 31 6.08 -5.37 -17.31
N LEU A 32 5.21 -4.83 -18.16
CA LEU A 32 3.96 -4.23 -17.73
C LEU A 32 2.85 -5.29 -17.85
N LYS A 33 2.29 -5.71 -16.71
CA LYS A 33 1.09 -6.55 -16.60
C LYS A 33 0.01 -5.75 -15.86
N PRO A 34 -0.79 -4.91 -16.56
CA PRO A 34 -1.64 -3.94 -15.89
C PRO A 34 -2.68 -4.56 -14.96
N VAL A 35 -2.64 -4.15 -13.69
CA VAL A 35 -3.68 -4.35 -12.70
C VAL A 35 -4.49 -3.07 -12.59
N ILE A 36 -5.77 -3.16 -12.89
CA ILE A 36 -6.67 -2.00 -13.02
C ILE A 36 -7.95 -2.30 -12.24
N ARG A 37 -8.41 -1.32 -11.47
CA ARG A 37 -9.72 -1.34 -10.80
C ARG A 37 -10.61 -0.22 -11.27
N LEU A 38 -11.92 -0.48 -11.36
CA LEU A 38 -12.94 0.52 -11.65
C LEU A 38 -13.68 0.80 -10.34
N VAL A 39 -13.70 2.06 -9.92
CA VAL A 39 -14.36 2.47 -8.68
C VAL A 39 -15.44 3.51 -8.95
N ASP A 40 -16.49 3.51 -8.12
CA ASP A 40 -17.48 4.58 -8.06
C ASP A 40 -16.99 5.64 -7.07
N ASN A 41 -16.84 6.88 -7.54
CA ASN A 41 -16.33 7.98 -6.71
C ASN A 41 -17.29 8.37 -5.57
N SER A 42 -18.53 7.85 -5.57
CA SER A 42 -19.48 7.99 -4.47
C SER A 42 -19.39 6.90 -3.39
N GLU A 43 -18.54 5.89 -3.59
CA GLU A 43 -18.37 4.73 -2.68
C GLU A 43 -16.91 4.53 -2.25
N VAL A 44 -16.07 5.57 -2.36
CA VAL A 44 -14.64 5.50 -2.03
C VAL A 44 -14.18 6.64 -1.12
N GLY A 45 -13.22 6.35 -0.26
CA GLY A 45 -12.49 7.32 0.55
C GLY A 45 -10.98 7.26 0.31
N THR A 46 -10.24 7.82 1.26
CA THR A 46 -8.77 7.86 1.25
C THR A 46 -8.23 7.37 2.59
N ILE A 47 -7.17 6.57 2.59
CA ILE A 47 -6.34 6.31 3.77
C ILE A 47 -5.04 7.10 3.59
N ALA A 48 -4.69 7.93 4.57
CA ALA A 48 -3.44 8.69 4.54
C ALA A 48 -2.89 8.87 5.94
N GLY A 49 -1.58 9.02 6.06
CA GLY A 49 -0.95 9.26 7.34
C GLY A 49 0.56 9.23 7.20
N THR A 50 1.23 8.99 8.33
CA THR A 50 2.66 9.20 8.46
C THR A 50 3.38 7.99 9.05
N VAL A 51 4.69 7.93 8.80
CA VAL A 51 5.58 6.95 9.43
C VAL A 51 6.66 7.71 10.18
N ALA A 52 6.79 7.48 11.49
CA ALA A 52 7.80 8.13 12.30
C ALA A 52 9.21 7.77 11.80
N THR A 53 10.13 8.74 11.86
CA THR A 53 11.51 8.56 11.38
C THR A 53 12.21 7.43 12.12
N GLU A 54 11.90 7.27 13.41
CA GLU A 54 12.39 6.20 14.26
C GLU A 54 11.97 4.82 13.75
N VAL A 55 10.71 4.65 13.32
CA VAL A 55 10.21 3.40 12.73
C VAL A 55 10.99 3.05 11.47
N ILE A 56 11.15 4.00 10.56
CA ILE A 56 11.93 3.84 9.32
C ILE A 56 13.38 3.49 9.64
N SER A 57 14.03 4.22 10.57
CA SER A 57 15.43 3.98 10.92
C SER A 57 15.69 2.61 11.56
N ASN A 58 14.68 2.04 12.22
CA ASN A 58 14.77 0.73 12.85
C ASN A 58 14.53 -0.40 11.86
N LEU A 59 13.62 -0.22 10.90
CA LEU A 59 13.20 -1.27 9.97
C LEU A 59 14.01 -1.25 8.65
N CYS A 60 14.32 -0.07 8.13
CA CYS A 60 15.06 0.10 6.88
C CYS A 60 16.57 0.12 7.13
N SER A 61 17.29 -0.91 6.66
CA SER A 61 18.73 -1.13 6.92
C SER A 61 19.69 -0.07 6.36
N ASP A 62 19.21 0.88 5.54
CA ASP A 62 20.04 1.92 4.90
C ASP A 62 19.30 3.26 4.77
N ALA A 63 18.64 3.68 5.85
CA ALA A 63 17.87 4.92 5.87
C ALA A 63 18.79 6.16 5.87
N SER A 64 19.39 6.47 4.72
CA SER A 64 19.64 7.86 4.33
C SER A 64 18.28 8.54 4.15
N VAL A 65 17.65 8.86 5.28
CA VAL A 65 16.28 9.36 5.50
C VAL A 65 15.91 10.66 4.77
N SER A 66 16.79 11.21 3.93
CA SER A 66 16.61 12.54 3.35
C SER A 66 16.93 12.63 1.86
N SER A 67 17.02 11.51 1.13
CA SER A 67 17.10 11.52 -0.34
C SER A 67 15.77 11.09 -0.96
N PRO A 68 15.26 11.77 -1.99
CA PRO A 68 14.07 11.34 -2.73
C PRO A 68 14.28 10.02 -3.49
N GLU A 69 15.53 9.55 -3.60
CA GLU A 69 15.87 8.26 -4.21
C GLU A 69 15.93 7.11 -3.19
N THR A 70 15.76 7.39 -1.90
CA THR A 70 15.76 6.37 -0.85
C THR A 70 14.40 5.69 -0.78
N TYR A 71 14.40 4.36 -0.81
CA TYR A 71 13.22 3.57 -0.48
C TYR A 71 12.95 3.64 1.02
N ASN A 72 11.81 4.21 1.41
CA ASN A 72 11.41 4.37 2.82
C ASN A 72 10.35 3.34 3.24
N GLY A 73 10.23 2.24 2.50
CA GLY A 73 9.20 1.24 2.71
C GLY A 73 7.87 1.56 2.02
N SER A 74 6.87 0.74 2.30
CA SER A 74 5.55 0.81 1.70
C SER A 74 4.47 0.43 2.71
N VAL A 75 3.29 1.01 2.53
CA VAL A 75 2.10 0.72 3.34
C VAL A 75 1.17 -0.18 2.56
N TYR A 76 0.78 -1.30 3.16
CA TYR A 76 -0.08 -2.33 2.61
C TYR A 76 -1.47 -2.19 3.23
N ILE A 77 -2.51 -2.29 2.40
CA ILE A 77 -3.90 -2.13 2.82
C ILE A 77 -4.66 -3.40 2.47
N HIS A 78 -5.06 -4.16 3.48
CA HIS A 78 -5.81 -5.40 3.36
C HIS A 78 -7.28 -5.21 3.74
N GLU A 79 -8.19 -5.82 3.00
CA GLU A 79 -9.63 -5.75 3.29
C GLU A 79 -9.99 -6.56 4.54
N GLY A 80 -10.66 -5.92 5.49
CA GLY A 80 -11.09 -6.51 6.76
C GLY A 80 -10.27 -6.02 7.96
N PHE A 81 -10.86 -6.11 9.16
CA PHE A 81 -10.12 -5.97 10.41
C PHE A 81 -9.46 -7.28 10.81
N ASP A 82 -8.43 -7.18 11.64
CA ASP A 82 -7.67 -8.32 12.19
C ASP A 82 -7.11 -9.26 11.12
N VAL A 83 -6.77 -8.72 9.94
CA VAL A 83 -6.11 -9.49 8.87
C VAL A 83 -4.62 -9.62 9.21
N GLU A 84 -4.08 -10.82 9.10
CA GLU A 84 -2.62 -11.03 9.12
C GLU A 84 -2.05 -10.50 7.79
N PRO A 85 -1.23 -9.42 7.80
CA PRO A 85 -0.77 -8.83 6.56
C PRO A 85 0.19 -9.76 5.83
N ASP A 86 0.09 -9.75 4.51
CA ASP A 86 0.91 -10.53 3.61
C ASP A 86 1.27 -9.73 2.34
N ASP A 87 2.18 -10.26 1.55
CA ASP A 87 2.77 -9.60 0.38
C ASP A 87 1.86 -9.61 -0.86
N ILE A 88 2.34 -9.01 -1.95
CA ILE A 88 1.68 -9.10 -3.26
C ILE A 88 1.99 -10.44 -3.92
N GLY A 89 0.95 -11.24 -4.14
CA GLY A 89 1.04 -12.55 -4.78
C GLY A 89 0.71 -13.72 -3.84
N SER A 90 0.66 -13.46 -2.53
CA SER A 90 0.10 -14.36 -1.52
C SER A 90 -1.40 -14.66 -1.66
N ASP A 91 -1.87 -15.66 -0.91
CA ASP A 91 -3.30 -15.96 -0.74
C ASP A 91 -4.07 -14.82 -0.02
N GLN A 92 -3.36 -13.97 0.73
CA GLN A 92 -3.89 -12.82 1.48
C GLN A 92 -3.39 -11.50 0.90
N GLU A 93 -3.37 -11.38 -0.44
CA GLU A 93 -2.88 -10.20 -1.16
C GLU A 93 -3.54 -8.88 -0.67
N PRO A 94 -2.76 -7.79 -0.48
CA PRO A 94 -3.32 -6.47 -0.16
C PRO A 94 -4.22 -5.96 -1.28
N LEU A 95 -5.21 -5.12 -0.98
CA LEU A 95 -5.94 -4.38 -2.01
C LEU A 95 -5.00 -3.48 -2.81
N VAL A 96 -4.12 -2.76 -2.12
CA VAL A 96 -3.10 -1.87 -2.70
C VAL A 96 -1.90 -1.76 -1.75
N ALA A 97 -0.73 -1.52 -2.33
CA ALA A 97 0.46 -1.11 -1.59
C ALA A 97 0.95 0.25 -2.12
N VAL A 98 1.21 1.20 -1.22
CA VAL A 98 1.62 2.56 -1.57
C VAL A 98 2.97 2.93 -0.97
N PRO A 99 3.83 3.67 -1.71
CA PRO A 99 5.14 4.04 -1.21
C PRO A 99 5.05 5.10 -0.12
N VAL A 100 5.96 5.01 0.86
CA VAL A 100 6.20 6.09 1.83
C VAL A 100 7.21 7.06 1.26
N ASN A 101 6.85 8.35 1.21
CA ASN A 101 7.70 9.40 0.64
C ASN A 101 7.96 10.50 1.66
N TYR A 102 9.16 11.06 1.65
CA TYR A 102 9.47 12.27 2.42
C TYR A 102 8.95 13.50 1.66
N ASP A 103 8.03 14.26 2.26
CA ASP A 103 7.41 15.43 1.64
C ASP A 103 8.19 16.75 1.85
N GLY A 104 9.27 16.70 2.64
CA GLY A 104 10.04 17.87 3.08
C GLY A 104 9.96 18.13 4.57
N ASP A 105 8.95 17.60 5.25
CA ASP A 105 8.71 17.73 6.69
C ASP A 105 8.58 16.35 7.37
N GLN A 106 7.84 15.44 6.77
CA GLN A 106 7.52 14.12 7.32
C GLN A 106 7.54 13.03 6.25
N PHE A 107 7.56 11.78 6.70
CA PHE A 107 7.33 10.63 5.83
C PHE A 107 5.84 10.34 5.78
N ALA A 108 5.25 10.50 4.60
CA ALA A 108 3.81 10.39 4.40
C ALA A 108 3.48 9.36 3.32
N PHE A 109 2.29 8.79 3.44
CA PHE A 109 1.69 7.93 2.42
C PHE A 109 0.25 8.37 2.14
N THR A 110 -0.26 7.99 0.97
CA THR A 110 -1.65 8.23 0.58
C THR A 110 -2.12 7.10 -0.32
N ALA A 111 -3.20 6.45 0.08
CA ALA A 111 -3.93 5.48 -0.71
C ALA A 111 -5.33 6.03 -0.98
N ALA A 112 -5.54 6.49 -2.21
CA ALA A 112 -6.81 7.03 -2.67
C ALA A 112 -7.67 5.93 -3.32
N PHE A 113 -8.94 6.26 -3.57
CA PHE A 113 -9.88 5.39 -4.27
C PHE A 113 -10.07 4.04 -3.56
N ILE A 114 -10.02 4.05 -2.23
CA ILE A 114 -10.26 2.86 -1.41
C ILE A 114 -11.77 2.73 -1.22
N PRO A 115 -12.39 1.59 -1.58
CA PRO A 115 -13.80 1.36 -1.31
C PRO A 115 -14.16 1.62 0.15
N GLU A 116 -15.39 2.05 0.41
CA GLU A 116 -15.89 2.12 1.79
C GLU A 116 -15.85 0.73 2.44
N GLY A 117 -15.39 0.66 3.69
CA GLY A 117 -15.19 -0.61 4.36
C GLY A 117 -14.16 -0.56 5.48
N ASN A 118 -13.88 -1.74 6.03
CA ASN A 118 -12.92 -1.92 7.11
C ASN A 118 -11.62 -2.47 6.55
N TYR A 119 -10.49 -1.96 7.04
CA TYR A 119 -9.17 -2.31 6.52
C TYR A 119 -8.16 -2.54 7.63
N THR A 120 -7.24 -3.45 7.36
CA THR A 120 -5.99 -3.61 8.10
C THR A 120 -4.89 -2.91 7.30
N VAL A 121 -4.12 -2.05 7.95
CA VAL A 121 -3.08 -1.23 7.36
C VAL A 121 -1.76 -1.57 8.04
N SER A 122 -0.76 -1.94 7.25
CA SER A 122 0.54 -2.34 7.74
C SER A 122 1.65 -1.64 6.99
N TYR A 123 2.83 -1.57 7.60
CA TYR A 123 4.02 -0.96 7.02
C TYR A 123 5.14 -1.98 7.00
N THR A 124 5.86 -2.05 5.88
CA THR A 124 7.09 -2.84 5.75
C THR A 124 8.15 -2.06 4.99
N CYS A 125 9.40 -2.40 5.25
CA CYS A 125 10.55 -1.93 4.47
C CYS A 125 11.24 -3.07 3.71
N ASP A 126 10.66 -4.27 3.76
CA ASP A 126 11.18 -5.40 3.01
C ASP A 126 10.87 -5.24 1.52
N ASN A 127 11.73 -5.81 0.69
CA ASN A 127 11.50 -5.85 -0.75
C ASN A 127 10.50 -6.97 -1.04
N ASP A 128 9.44 -6.63 -1.75
CA ASP A 128 8.40 -7.54 -2.21
C ASP A 128 8.60 -7.81 -3.71
N GLU A 129 8.86 -9.08 -4.06
CA GLU A 129 9.05 -9.50 -5.44
C GLU A 129 7.69 -9.90 -6.03
N ILE A 130 7.25 -9.24 -7.11
CA ILE A 130 5.90 -9.50 -7.63
C ILE A 130 5.79 -10.85 -8.36
N GLU A 131 6.89 -11.33 -8.94
CA GLU A 131 6.90 -12.58 -9.71
C GLU A 131 8.17 -13.40 -9.48
N THR A 132 8.02 -14.71 -9.58
CA THR A 132 9.12 -15.67 -9.59
C THR A 132 9.90 -15.66 -10.91
N ALA A 133 11.01 -16.40 -10.98
CA ALA A 133 11.79 -16.61 -12.20
C ALA A 133 10.98 -17.27 -13.34
N GLU A 134 9.93 -18.00 -13.00
CA GLU A 134 9.00 -18.64 -13.94
C GLU A 134 7.86 -17.72 -14.40
N GLY A 135 7.72 -16.54 -13.77
CA GLY A 135 6.67 -15.57 -14.07
C GLY A 135 5.32 -15.86 -13.41
N GLU A 136 5.32 -16.65 -12.35
CA GLU A 136 4.19 -16.87 -11.43
C GLU A 136 4.25 -15.84 -10.29
N PRO A 137 3.15 -15.54 -9.57
CA PRO A 137 3.21 -14.69 -8.38
C PRO A 137 4.24 -15.18 -7.36
N SER A 138 5.00 -14.27 -6.75
CA SER A 138 5.82 -14.61 -5.58
C SER A 138 4.97 -14.53 -4.32
N ASP A 139 5.33 -15.34 -3.33
CA ASP A 139 4.71 -15.37 -2.00
C ASP A 139 5.91 -15.35 -1.03
N ASP A 140 6.33 -14.14 -0.70
CA ASP A 140 7.53 -13.84 0.05
C ASP A 140 7.19 -13.54 1.52
N GLU A 141 8.04 -14.01 2.43
CA GLU A 141 7.90 -13.67 3.84
C GLU A 141 8.42 -12.24 4.10
N LEU A 142 7.51 -11.32 4.41
CA LEU A 142 7.83 -9.94 4.77
C LEU A 142 7.55 -9.65 6.26
N SER A 143 8.37 -8.78 6.84
CA SER A 143 8.19 -8.28 8.20
C SER A 143 7.30 -7.05 8.20
N PHE A 144 6.10 -7.18 8.77
CA PHE A 144 5.14 -6.07 8.88
C PHE A 144 5.08 -5.47 10.29
N ILE A 145 4.96 -4.15 10.34
CA ILE A 145 4.52 -3.40 11.52
C ILE A 145 3.07 -3.02 11.31
N THR A 146 2.23 -3.31 12.29
CA THR A 146 0.79 -3.06 12.20
C THR A 146 0.35 -1.81 12.98
N GLY A 147 0.99 -1.40 14.08
CA GLY A 147 0.60 -0.17 14.80
C GLY A 147 -0.90 -0.12 15.15
N ASP A 148 -1.52 1.08 15.10
CA ASP A 148 -2.99 1.28 15.12
C ASP A 148 -3.59 0.89 13.75
N SER A 149 -3.41 -0.38 13.40
CA SER A 149 -3.54 -0.99 12.06
C SER A 149 -4.95 -1.01 11.48
N GLN A 150 -5.97 -0.47 12.14
CA GLN A 150 -7.35 -0.70 11.74
C GLN A 150 -8.05 0.59 11.44
N VAL A 151 -8.66 0.65 10.26
CA VAL A 151 -9.31 1.86 9.79
C VAL A 151 -10.61 1.54 9.05
N GLU A 152 -11.66 2.27 9.38
CA GLU A 152 -12.88 2.32 8.59
C GLU A 152 -12.73 3.44 7.55
N VAL A 153 -12.90 3.10 6.28
CA VAL A 153 -12.97 4.04 5.18
C VAL A 153 -14.42 4.42 4.96
N VAL A 154 -14.69 5.72 5.10
CA VAL A 154 -15.99 6.32 4.81
C VAL A 154 -15.90 7.07 3.48
N SER A 155 -16.93 6.90 2.63
CA SER A 155 -16.97 7.53 1.32
C SER A 155 -16.81 9.06 1.41
N GLY A 156 -15.91 9.60 0.58
CA GLY A 156 -15.60 11.02 0.50
C GLY A 156 -14.75 11.57 1.66
N GLU A 157 -14.35 10.74 2.63
CA GLU A 157 -13.55 11.14 3.78
C GLU A 157 -12.10 10.62 3.67
N THR A 158 -11.21 11.24 4.44
CA THR A 158 -9.85 10.74 4.68
C THR A 158 -9.79 10.14 6.07
N SER A 159 -9.50 8.85 6.14
CA SER A 159 -9.18 8.16 7.39
C SER A 159 -7.67 8.17 7.63
N THR A 160 -7.26 8.30 8.89
CA THR A 160 -5.85 8.47 9.26
C THR A 160 -5.30 7.25 9.98
N VAL A 161 -4.11 6.81 9.57
CA VAL A 161 -3.31 5.76 10.24
C VAL A 161 -1.87 6.24 10.31
N ASP A 162 -1.31 6.30 11.52
CA ASP A 162 0.07 6.72 11.75
C ASP A 162 0.89 5.58 12.38
N PHE A 163 2.12 5.43 11.91
CA PHE A 163 3.06 4.43 12.40
C PHE A 163 4.08 5.09 13.31
N GLU A 164 3.80 5.04 14.60
CA GLU A 164 4.66 5.59 15.65
C GLU A 164 5.59 4.53 16.25
N ALA A 165 6.73 4.97 16.79
CA ALA A 165 7.58 4.07 17.57
C ALA A 165 6.82 3.62 18.82
N SER A 166 6.80 2.30 19.07
CA SER A 166 6.26 1.76 20.33
C SER A 166 6.97 2.42 21.51
N ALA A 167 6.20 2.94 22.48
CA ALA A 167 6.78 3.48 23.71
C ALA A 167 7.63 2.39 24.40
N PRO A 168 8.83 2.71 24.91
CA PRO A 168 9.60 1.74 25.68
C PRO A 168 8.79 1.34 26.92
N GLU A 169 8.57 0.04 27.12
CA GLU A 169 8.08 -0.52 28.38
C GLU A 169 9.07 -0.30 29.53
#